data_AF-A0A1J7HL49-F1
#
_entry.id   AF-A0A1J7HL49-F1
#
_cell.length_a   1.000
_cell.length_b   1.000
_cell.length_c   1.000
_cell.angle_alpha   90.00
_cell.angle_beta   90.00
_cell.angle_gamma   90.00
#
_symmetry.space_group_name_H-M   'P 1'
#
loop_
_entity.id
_entity.type
_entity.pdbx_description
1 polymer ?
#
loop_
_entity_poly.entity_id
_entity_poly.type
_entity_poly.pdbx_seq_one_letter_code
_entity_poly.pdbx_strand_id
1 'polypeptide(L)'
;MQQINASSSSSDEEDDDRHNLIDQNDRKPSSTFHIEDFNNFASRFQFTRFTNLISKFQKRYLFALLPLFFIIVFYFISNYSTSRFNLSPLFNSDSDSRTKESELQALYLLRKQQSGLLKLNSIINPNSTEEDLKSVLFNQISLNREIQQVLLNPHRKGNNLIEPEYDFGNDRCRTVDQNLSNRRTIEWKPKADKFLLAVCVSGQMSNHLICLEKHMFFAALLNRVLVIPSSKVDYQYDRVLDIDHINKCLGRKVVISFEEFSSVKKNHLHIDKFLCYFSLPKPCYLDDERLRKLKSLGLSMSKPVPVWDEDIKKPKQRMVQDVMSKFNHHDDVLAIGDIFYAQVEQEWVMQPGGPLAHKCKTLIEPSRLILLTAQRFIQTFLGRNFIALHFRRHGFLKFCNVKKPSCFYPIPQAADCISRVTEKANAPVIYLSTDAAESETGLLQSLVVLNGRPIPLVKRPARNSAEKWDALLYRHHIEGDPQVEAMLDKTICAMSSVFIGASGSTFTEDILRLRKDWGSASICDEYLCEGEEPNVVAEIE
;
A
#
# COMPACT_ATOMS: atom_id res chain seq x y z
N MET A 1 -65.67 10.25 -13.37
CA MET A 1 -65.11 11.47 -12.75
C MET A 1 -63.81 11.06 -12.07
N GLN A 2 -62.62 11.28 -12.65
CA GLN A 2 -61.85 12.56 -12.71
C GLN A 2 -61.70 13.17 -11.30
N GLN A 3 -60.54 13.56 -10.75
CA GLN A 3 -59.16 13.85 -11.19
C GLN A 3 -58.29 13.86 -9.89
N ILE A 4 -57.05 13.35 -9.80
CA ILE A 4 -55.71 13.80 -10.32
C ILE A 4 -54.96 14.83 -9.42
N ASN A 5 -53.73 14.43 -9.03
CA ASN A 5 -52.45 15.14 -8.71
C ASN A 5 -52.28 15.92 -7.38
N ALA A 6 -51.08 16.03 -6.76
CA ALA A 6 -49.67 15.70 -7.08
C ALA A 6 -48.84 15.72 -5.74
N SER A 7 -47.99 14.74 -5.40
CA SER A 7 -46.55 14.52 -5.72
C SER A 7 -45.52 15.47 -5.07
N SER A 8 -44.70 14.91 -4.17
CA SER A 8 -43.26 15.21 -4.05
C SER A 8 -42.53 13.97 -3.50
N SER A 9 -42.02 13.12 -4.40
CA SER A 9 -41.02 12.10 -4.06
C SER A 9 -39.64 12.69 -4.33
N SER A 10 -38.77 12.68 -3.33
CA SER A 10 -37.34 12.92 -3.50
C SER A 10 -36.70 11.61 -3.92
N SER A 11 -36.38 11.51 -5.21
CA SER A 11 -35.60 10.43 -5.82
C SER A 11 -34.12 10.75 -5.67
N ASP A 12 -33.40 9.92 -4.92
CA ASP A 12 -31.95 10.01 -4.82
C ASP A 12 -31.30 9.54 -6.13
N GLU A 13 -30.64 10.49 -6.81
CA GLU A 13 -29.83 10.32 -8.01
C GLU A 13 -28.48 9.66 -7.65
N GLU A 14 -28.45 8.33 -7.51
CA GLU A 14 -27.20 7.56 -7.30
C GLU A 14 -26.66 6.86 -8.57
N ASP A 15 -27.22 7.11 -9.76
CA ASP A 15 -26.92 6.30 -10.96
C ASP A 15 -26.15 7.00 -12.10
N ASP A 16 -25.78 8.29 -12.01
CA ASP A 16 -25.18 9.00 -13.17
C ASP A 16 -23.64 9.13 -13.17
N ASP A 17 -22.94 8.80 -12.08
CA ASP A 17 -21.47 8.96 -11.99
C ASP A 17 -20.65 7.74 -12.49
N ARG A 18 -21.30 6.69 -13.01
CA ARG A 18 -20.61 5.47 -13.47
C ARG A 18 -20.24 5.47 -14.97
N HIS A 19 -20.54 6.54 -15.70
CA HIS A 19 -20.35 6.59 -17.16
C HIS A 19 -19.13 7.39 -17.64
N ASN A 20 -18.27 7.87 -16.76
CA ASN A 20 -16.99 8.49 -17.17
C ASN A 20 -15.78 7.78 -16.56
N LEU A 21 -15.47 6.59 -17.09
CA LEU A 21 -14.17 5.95 -16.93
C LEU A 21 -13.61 5.61 -18.32
N ILE A 22 -12.94 6.62 -18.86
CA ILE A 22 -12.03 6.73 -20.01
C ILE A 22 -11.76 5.44 -20.80
N ASP A 23 -12.20 5.45 -22.05
CA ASP A 23 -11.60 4.75 -23.18
C ASP A 23 -11.08 5.83 -24.13
N GLN A 24 -9.77 5.92 -24.38
CA GLN A 24 -9.21 6.64 -25.54
C GLN A 24 -7.70 6.37 -25.70
N ASN A 25 -7.38 5.55 -26.71
CA ASN A 25 -6.11 5.60 -27.42
C ASN A 25 -6.42 5.49 -28.93
N ASP A 26 -6.24 6.58 -29.69
CA ASP A 26 -5.54 6.58 -30.99
C ASP A 26 -5.32 8.00 -31.61
N ARG A 27 -4.05 8.43 -31.54
CA ARG A 27 -3.17 9.24 -32.44
C ARG A 27 -3.66 10.36 -33.42
N LYS A 28 -3.13 11.58 -33.14
CA LYS A 28 -2.35 12.60 -33.96
C LYS A 28 -3.00 13.37 -35.15
N PRO A 29 -2.41 14.53 -35.61
CA PRO A 29 -1.86 15.72 -34.90
C PRO A 29 -2.32 17.09 -35.51
N SER A 30 -1.90 18.22 -34.88
CA SER A 30 -1.84 19.63 -35.39
C SER A 30 -2.90 20.64 -34.88
N SER A 31 -2.52 21.50 -33.93
CA SER A 31 -2.22 22.94 -34.20
C SER A 31 -1.80 23.70 -32.92
N THR A 32 -0.52 24.05 -32.89
CA THR A 32 0.10 25.33 -32.50
C THR A 32 -0.45 26.15 -31.32
N PHE A 33 0.31 26.19 -30.21
CA PHE A 33 0.78 27.46 -29.64
C PHE A 33 2.13 27.26 -28.94
N HIS A 34 3.12 28.03 -29.40
CA HIS A 34 4.54 28.01 -29.00
C HIS A 34 4.80 28.81 -27.72
N ILE A 35 5.65 28.28 -26.83
CA ILE A 35 6.75 29.03 -26.21
C ILE A 35 7.96 28.09 -26.20
N GLU A 36 9.02 28.49 -26.92
CA GLU A 36 10.26 27.76 -27.10
C GLU A 36 11.16 27.79 -25.86
N ASP A 37 11.74 26.61 -25.63
CA ASP A 37 13.02 26.24 -25.02
C ASP A 37 14.05 27.34 -24.71
N PHE A 38 14.74 27.17 -23.57
CA PHE A 38 16.20 27.26 -23.55
C PHE A 38 16.80 26.35 -22.46
N ASN A 39 17.32 25.21 -22.89
CA ASN A 39 18.24 24.39 -22.13
C ASN A 39 19.69 24.78 -22.45
N ASN A 40 20.54 24.73 -21.42
CA ASN A 40 21.99 24.52 -21.44
C ASN A 40 22.90 25.64 -21.98
N PHE A 41 23.73 26.18 -21.08
CA PHE A 41 25.15 26.33 -21.40
C PHE A 41 26.04 26.31 -20.15
N ALA A 42 26.70 25.17 -19.92
CA ALA A 42 27.91 25.11 -19.11
C ALA A 42 29.13 25.29 -20.03
N SER A 43 29.89 26.35 -19.75
CA SER A 43 31.34 26.51 -20.02
C SER A 43 31.83 26.65 -21.48
N ARG A 44 32.19 27.89 -21.87
CA ARG A 44 33.58 28.39 -22.08
C ARG A 44 33.65 29.52 -23.13
N PHE A 45 34.21 30.64 -22.68
CA PHE A 45 35.00 31.65 -23.42
C PHE A 45 34.34 32.44 -24.56
N GLN A 46 34.07 33.74 -24.35
CA GLN A 46 35.02 34.80 -24.69
C GLN A 46 34.58 36.18 -24.15
N PHE A 47 35.56 36.87 -23.59
CA PHE A 47 35.58 38.26 -23.18
C PHE A 47 35.17 39.20 -24.32
N THR A 48 34.27 40.15 -24.05
CA THR A 48 34.46 41.62 -24.17
C THR A 48 33.15 42.34 -24.47
N ARG A 49 33.00 43.52 -23.85
CA ARG A 49 31.97 44.54 -24.06
C ARG A 49 30.56 44.25 -23.54
N PHE A 50 30.36 44.42 -22.23
CA PHE A 50 29.19 45.14 -21.69
C PHE A 50 29.45 45.64 -20.25
N THR A 51 30.66 46.14 -20.00
CA THR A 51 30.92 47.03 -18.86
C THR A 51 30.67 48.46 -19.34
N ASN A 52 29.52 49.06 -19.03
CA ASN A 52 29.30 50.52 -18.90
C ASN A 52 27.81 50.92 -18.71
N LEU A 53 27.03 50.24 -17.87
CA LEU A 53 25.66 50.72 -17.58
C LEU A 53 25.10 50.48 -16.17
N ILE A 54 25.95 50.15 -15.18
CA ILE A 54 25.52 50.06 -13.76
C ILE A 54 26.56 50.76 -12.87
N SER A 55 26.81 52.03 -13.15
CA SER A 55 27.63 52.92 -12.33
C SER A 55 26.97 54.29 -12.32
N LYS A 56 25.93 54.44 -11.48
CA LYS A 56 25.38 55.72 -10.93
C LYS A 56 23.98 55.53 -10.29
N PHE A 57 23.80 54.53 -9.41
CA PHE A 57 22.64 54.49 -8.52
C PHE A 57 23.08 54.41 -7.04
N GLN A 58 23.16 55.61 -6.44
CA GLN A 58 22.88 55.97 -5.05
C GLN A 58 23.54 55.21 -3.88
N LYS A 59 24.77 55.61 -3.54
CA LYS A 59 25.46 55.34 -2.26
C LYS A 59 24.88 56.05 -1.01
N ARG A 60 23.65 56.58 -1.04
CA ARG A 60 23.08 57.38 0.07
C ARG A 60 22.04 56.67 0.95
N TYR A 61 21.53 55.51 0.54
CA TYR A 61 20.52 54.76 1.32
C TYR A 61 21.10 53.65 2.21
N LEU A 62 22.34 53.22 1.97
CA LEU A 62 22.98 52.16 2.75
C LEU A 62 23.29 52.59 4.21
N PHE A 63 23.55 53.88 4.44
CA PHE A 63 23.86 54.42 5.76
C PHE A 63 22.62 54.71 6.63
N ALA A 64 21.42 54.77 6.03
CA ALA A 64 20.18 55.03 6.76
C ALA A 64 19.57 53.75 7.37
N LEU A 65 19.88 52.58 6.82
CA LEU A 65 19.32 51.29 7.26
C LEU A 65 20.13 50.61 8.38
N LEU A 66 21.40 51.00 8.54
CA LEU A 66 22.30 50.44 9.56
C LEU A 66 21.83 50.68 11.02
N PRO A 67 21.40 51.88 11.42
CA PRO A 67 20.96 52.11 12.81
C PRO A 67 19.65 51.38 13.14
N LEU A 68 18.76 51.18 12.15
CA LEU A 68 17.50 50.44 12.35
C LEU A 68 17.77 48.95 12.63
N PHE A 69 18.77 48.38 11.95
CA PHE A 69 19.19 47.00 12.17
C PHE A 69 19.78 46.79 13.58
N PHE A 70 20.59 47.72 14.08
CA PHE A 70 21.13 47.64 15.44
C PHE A 70 20.06 47.77 16.52
N ILE A 71 19.00 48.57 16.32
CA ILE A 71 17.88 48.68 17.25
C ILE A 71 17.10 47.36 17.33
N ILE A 72 16.85 46.70 16.18
CA ILE A 72 16.16 45.41 16.13
C ILE A 72 17.00 44.33 16.83
N VAL A 73 18.30 44.26 16.56
CA VAL A 73 19.20 43.30 17.22
C VAL A 73 19.26 43.56 18.75
N PHE A 74 19.29 44.82 19.19
CA PHE A 74 19.29 45.15 20.62
C PHE A 74 17.97 44.78 21.32
N TYR A 75 16.83 44.91 20.62
CA TYR A 75 15.52 44.49 21.12
C TYR A 75 15.39 42.97 21.26
N PHE A 76 15.98 42.21 20.33
CA PHE A 76 16.00 40.74 20.41
C PHE A 76 16.99 40.19 21.46
N ILE A 77 18.12 40.86 21.70
CA ILE A 77 19.09 40.44 22.72
C ILE A 77 18.63 40.80 24.14
N SER A 78 17.95 41.94 24.32
CA SER A 78 17.50 42.39 25.65
C SER A 78 16.33 41.57 26.20
N ASN A 79 15.47 41.03 25.33
CA ASN A 79 14.32 40.20 25.73
C ASN A 79 14.69 38.77 26.19
N TYR A 80 15.97 38.37 26.13
CA TYR A 80 16.42 37.08 26.66
C TYR A 80 16.85 37.12 28.15
N SER A 81 16.85 38.29 28.80
CA SER A 81 17.39 38.44 30.17
C SER A 81 16.36 38.64 31.28
N THR A 82 15.05 38.65 30.97
CA THR A 82 14.00 38.75 32.00
C THR A 82 12.80 37.88 31.65
N SER A 83 12.90 36.59 31.97
CA SER A 83 11.72 35.84 32.40
C SER A 83 12.04 35.18 33.74
N ARG A 84 11.60 35.86 34.80
CA ARG A 84 11.64 35.35 36.17
C ARG A 84 10.59 34.26 36.28
N PHE A 85 11.01 33.01 36.51
CA PHE A 85 10.11 31.94 36.90
C PHE A 85 9.61 32.20 38.33
N ASN A 86 8.37 32.67 38.45
CA ASN A 86 7.61 32.59 39.70
C ASN A 86 7.00 31.19 39.79
N LEU A 87 7.54 30.34 40.67
CA LEU A 87 6.83 29.18 41.16
C LEU A 87 6.09 29.54 42.45
N SER A 88 4.82 29.15 42.54
CA SER A 88 4.16 28.90 43.82
C SER A 88 3.35 27.60 43.73
N PRO A 89 3.22 26.87 44.85
CA PRO A 89 3.11 25.41 44.83
C PRO A 89 1.70 24.92 45.16
N LEU A 90 1.33 23.73 44.68
CA LEU A 90 0.29 22.92 45.32
C LEU A 90 0.51 21.41 45.05
N PHE A 91 0.27 20.63 46.09
CA PHE A 91 0.70 19.26 46.39
C PHE A 91 0.01 18.14 45.59
N ASN A 92 0.74 17.05 45.29
CA ASN A 92 0.49 15.73 45.93
C ASN A 92 1.64 14.72 45.74
N SER A 93 1.89 13.95 46.80
CA SER A 93 3.08 13.15 47.10
C SER A 93 2.93 11.67 46.73
N ASP A 94 3.87 11.14 45.93
CA ASP A 94 4.66 9.89 46.18
C ASP A 94 5.60 9.57 44.99
N SER A 95 5.34 10.12 43.79
CA SER A 95 6.22 9.99 42.61
C SER A 95 7.41 10.96 42.61
N ASP A 96 7.35 12.00 43.42
CA ASP A 96 8.24 13.17 43.37
C ASP A 96 9.63 12.90 43.96
N SER A 97 9.78 11.90 44.83
CA SER A 97 11.09 11.55 45.41
C SER A 97 11.99 10.84 44.41
N ARG A 98 11.45 9.88 43.64
CA ARG A 98 12.19 9.10 42.63
C ARG A 98 12.55 9.91 41.39
N THR A 99 11.65 10.79 40.94
CA THR A 99 11.94 11.71 39.83
C THR A 99 13.02 12.71 40.23
N LYS A 100 12.92 13.28 41.43
CA LYS A 100 13.92 14.24 41.95
C LYS A 100 15.28 13.59 42.21
N GLU A 101 15.32 12.34 42.67
CA GLU A 101 16.57 11.58 42.81
C GLU A 101 17.19 11.26 41.44
N SER A 102 16.39 10.85 40.46
CA SER A 102 16.85 10.59 39.09
C SER A 102 17.33 11.89 38.40
N GLU A 103 16.66 13.01 38.61
CA GLU A 103 17.06 14.32 38.10
C GLU A 103 18.37 14.81 38.72
N LEU A 104 18.54 14.66 40.04
CA LEU A 104 19.79 14.99 40.73
C LEU A 104 20.95 14.09 40.29
N GLN A 105 20.69 12.79 40.08
CA GLN A 105 21.67 11.84 39.58
C GLN A 105 22.04 12.13 38.11
N ALA A 106 21.08 12.50 37.27
CA ALA A 106 21.33 12.94 35.91
C ALA A 106 22.15 14.23 35.87
N LEU A 107 21.83 15.21 36.73
CA LEU A 107 22.61 16.46 36.89
C LEU A 107 24.05 16.19 37.36
N TYR A 108 24.24 15.26 38.28
CA TYR A 108 25.56 14.84 38.74
C TYR A 108 26.39 14.21 37.59
N LEU A 109 25.77 13.30 36.82
CA LEU A 109 26.42 12.66 35.68
C LEU A 109 26.74 13.66 34.57
N LEU A 110 25.85 14.61 34.29
CA LEU A 110 26.08 15.69 33.32
C LEU A 110 27.25 16.60 33.74
N ARG A 111 27.38 16.92 35.04
CA ARG A 111 28.55 17.65 35.55
C ARG A 111 29.84 16.83 35.45
N LYS A 112 29.77 15.52 35.72
CA LYS A 112 30.89 14.60 35.54
C LYS A 112 31.31 14.53 34.07
N GLN A 113 30.35 14.51 33.15
CA GLN A 113 30.58 14.59 31.72
C GLN A 113 31.27 15.88 31.31
N GLN A 114 30.75 17.03 31.75
CA GLN A 114 31.33 18.34 31.48
C GLN A 114 32.80 18.41 31.96
N SER A 115 33.08 17.92 33.17
CA SER A 115 34.45 17.87 33.69
C SER A 115 35.38 16.95 32.89
N GLY A 116 34.86 15.83 32.37
CA GLY A 116 35.61 14.90 31.54
C GLY A 116 35.86 15.41 30.12
N LEU A 117 34.91 16.15 29.54
CA LEU A 117 35.07 16.82 28.25
C LEU A 117 36.07 17.98 28.33
N LEU A 118 36.10 18.71 29.44
CA LEU A 118 37.12 19.73 29.70
C LEU A 118 38.53 19.12 29.84
N LYS A 119 38.65 17.93 30.45
CA LYS A 119 39.91 17.17 30.48
C LYS A 119 40.33 16.69 29.09
N LEU A 120 39.39 16.32 28.23
CA LEU A 120 39.64 15.97 26.82
C LEU A 120 40.31 17.13 26.07
N ASN A 121 39.88 18.36 26.31
CA ASN A 121 40.49 19.54 25.70
C ASN A 121 41.96 19.77 26.14
N SER A 122 42.36 19.26 27.31
CA SER A 122 43.76 19.30 27.76
C SER A 122 44.64 18.16 27.21
N ILE A 123 44.01 17.08 26.73
CA ILE A 123 44.66 15.89 26.15
C ILE A 123 44.89 16.05 24.65
N ILE A 124 44.17 16.97 23.97
CA ILE A 124 44.44 17.40 22.59
C ILE A 124 45.70 18.29 22.57
N ASN A 125 46.82 17.74 23.02
CA ASN A 125 48.17 18.25 22.85
C ASN A 125 48.93 17.20 22.02
N PRO A 126 49.92 17.61 21.20
CA PRO A 126 50.49 16.77 20.14
C PRO A 126 51.25 15.51 20.59
N ASN A 127 51.32 15.22 21.90
CA ASN A 127 52.03 14.08 22.47
C ASN A 127 51.10 12.99 23.08
N SER A 128 49.78 13.07 22.92
CA SER A 128 48.87 12.02 23.42
C SER A 128 48.82 10.81 22.48
N THR A 129 48.90 9.60 23.03
CA THR A 129 48.80 8.35 22.24
C THR A 129 47.35 8.08 21.81
N GLU A 130 47.17 7.39 20.67
CA GLU A 130 45.85 7.06 20.10
C GLU A 130 44.99 6.22 21.07
N GLU A 131 45.62 5.41 21.91
CA GLU A 131 44.96 4.58 22.93
C GLU A 131 44.38 5.41 24.09
N ASP A 132 45.07 6.47 24.50
CA ASP A 132 44.57 7.40 25.53
C ASP A 132 43.34 8.17 25.03
N LEU A 133 43.33 8.58 23.76
CA LEU A 133 42.18 9.24 23.14
C LEU A 133 40.98 8.30 22.99
N LYS A 134 41.21 7.04 22.59
CA LYS A 134 40.15 6.02 22.51
C LYS A 134 39.57 5.72 23.89
N SER A 135 40.40 5.50 24.91
CA SER A 135 39.92 5.17 26.25
C SER A 135 39.09 6.30 26.86
N VAL A 136 39.51 7.57 26.69
CA VAL A 136 38.75 8.73 27.19
C VAL A 136 37.45 8.92 26.41
N LEU A 137 37.45 8.69 25.09
CA LEU A 137 36.24 8.72 24.27
C LEU A 137 35.25 7.62 24.67
N PHE A 138 35.71 6.39 24.88
CA PHE A 138 34.88 5.29 25.36
C PHE A 138 34.29 5.57 26.75
N ASN A 139 35.07 6.20 27.64
CA ASN A 139 34.57 6.64 28.93
C ASN A 139 33.45 7.69 28.79
N GLN A 140 33.56 8.63 27.83
CA GLN A 140 32.48 9.60 27.55
C GLN A 140 31.23 8.96 26.96
N ILE A 141 31.40 7.97 26.07
CA ILE A 141 30.28 7.21 25.48
C ILE A 141 29.57 6.38 26.56
N SER A 142 30.33 5.76 27.48
CA SER A 142 29.76 5.02 28.62
C SER A 142 28.96 5.95 29.53
N LEU A 143 29.51 7.13 29.83
CA LEU A 143 28.86 8.12 30.70
C LEU A 143 27.57 8.68 30.06
N ASN A 144 27.54 8.85 28.74
CA ASN A 144 26.32 9.18 27.99
C ASN A 144 25.24 8.09 28.12
N ARG A 145 25.62 6.81 28.12
CA ARG A 145 24.68 5.71 28.34
C ARG A 145 24.13 5.69 29.76
N GLU A 146 24.96 5.99 30.77
CA GLU A 146 24.51 6.12 32.16
C GLU A 146 23.50 7.28 32.31
N ILE A 147 23.75 8.43 31.68
CA ILE A 147 22.81 9.56 31.66
C ILE A 147 21.48 9.16 31.03
N GLN A 148 21.50 8.49 29.88
CA GLN A 148 20.29 8.00 29.22
C GLN A 148 19.50 7.03 30.09
N GLN A 149 20.17 6.09 30.76
CA GLN A 149 19.52 5.12 31.63
C GLN A 149 18.85 5.79 32.84
N VAL A 150 19.50 6.78 33.46
CA VAL A 150 18.94 7.52 34.59
C VAL A 150 17.74 8.37 34.17
N LEU A 151 17.79 9.01 32.99
CA LEU A 151 16.68 9.81 32.46
C LEU A 151 15.47 8.97 32.02
N LEU A 152 15.69 7.72 31.60
CA LEU A 152 14.63 6.80 31.16
C LEU A 152 14.05 5.94 32.29
N ASN A 153 14.72 5.90 33.45
CA ASN A 153 14.34 5.07 34.59
C ASN A 153 12.97 5.39 35.24
N PRO A 154 12.47 6.65 35.26
CA PRO A 154 11.13 6.95 35.76
C PRO A 154 10.01 6.27 34.97
N HIS A 155 10.28 5.80 33.75
CA HIS A 155 9.29 5.23 32.83
C HIS A 155 9.38 3.70 32.64
N ARG A 156 10.28 3.02 33.36
CA ARG A 156 10.51 1.57 33.15
C ARG A 156 9.81 0.72 34.22
N LYS A 157 8.56 0.30 33.96
CA LYS A 157 7.96 -0.85 34.65
C LYS A 157 8.36 -2.15 33.94
N GLY A 158 9.06 -3.02 34.66
CA GLY A 158 9.19 -4.46 34.37
C GLY A 158 10.50 -4.91 33.72
N ASN A 159 11.30 -5.66 34.47
CA ASN A 159 12.52 -6.35 34.01
C ASN A 159 12.19 -7.68 33.32
N ASN A 160 13.01 -8.05 32.34
CA ASN A 160 13.66 -9.36 32.28
C ASN A 160 14.94 -9.25 31.44
N LEU A 161 16.07 -9.57 32.08
CA LEU A 161 17.41 -9.64 31.51
C LEU A 161 17.67 -11.09 31.09
N ILE A 162 17.82 -11.32 29.79
CA ILE A 162 18.55 -12.46 29.22
C ILE A 162 19.33 -11.91 28.03
N GLU A 163 20.66 -12.02 28.09
CA GLU A 163 21.57 -11.74 26.98
C GLU A 163 21.38 -12.80 25.89
N PRO A 164 21.33 -12.41 24.60
CA PRO A 164 22.30 -13.04 23.69
C PRO A 164 22.83 -12.12 22.58
N GLU A 165 24.07 -12.44 22.21
CA GLU A 165 24.60 -12.64 20.85
C GLU A 165 24.20 -11.64 19.73
N TYR A 166 25.24 -11.01 19.18
CA TYR A 166 25.21 -10.00 18.13
C TYR A 166 24.32 -10.34 16.91
N ASP A 167 23.14 -9.72 16.84
CA ASP A 167 22.41 -9.46 15.59
C ASP A 167 22.03 -7.97 15.54
N PHE A 168 22.60 -7.21 14.59
CA PHE A 168 22.30 -5.78 14.40
C PHE A 168 21.01 -5.61 13.58
N GLY A 169 19.89 -6.08 14.14
CA GLY A 169 18.54 -5.83 13.66
C GLY A 169 17.64 -5.53 14.84
N ASN A 170 17.16 -4.29 14.95
CA ASN A 170 16.18 -3.92 15.97
C ASN A 170 14.91 -4.78 15.73
N ASP A 171 14.63 -5.71 16.64
CA ASP A 171 13.58 -6.76 16.61
C ASP A 171 12.12 -6.25 16.50
N ARG A 172 11.92 -4.97 16.17
CA ARG A 172 10.64 -4.27 16.24
C ARG A 172 9.66 -4.64 15.11
N CYS A 173 10.18 -5.03 13.94
CA CYS A 173 9.38 -5.32 12.75
C CYS A 173 9.77 -6.66 12.11
N ARG A 174 9.75 -7.73 12.90
CA ARG A 174 10.00 -9.09 12.41
C ARG A 174 8.88 -9.62 11.53
N THR A 175 9.24 -10.51 10.60
CA THR A 175 8.29 -11.28 9.80
C THR A 175 7.43 -12.17 10.71
N VAL A 176 6.15 -12.30 10.39
CA VAL A 176 5.19 -13.16 11.10
C VAL A 176 5.28 -14.58 10.55
N ASP A 177 5.51 -15.57 11.42
CA ASP A 177 5.32 -16.97 11.07
C ASP A 177 3.82 -17.27 10.94
N GLN A 178 3.40 -17.57 9.71
CA GLN A 178 2.00 -17.83 9.38
C GLN A 178 1.54 -19.26 9.73
N ASN A 179 2.42 -20.10 10.28
CA ASN A 179 2.11 -21.47 10.70
C ASN A 179 1.42 -22.30 9.60
N LEU A 180 1.95 -22.23 8.39
CA LEU A 180 1.38 -22.83 7.17
C LEU A 180 1.21 -24.37 7.26
N SER A 181 1.78 -25.03 8.25
CA SER A 181 1.63 -26.47 8.50
C SER A 181 0.28 -26.84 9.11
N ASN A 182 -0.38 -25.93 9.84
CA ASN A 182 -1.64 -26.19 10.54
C ASN A 182 -2.88 -25.71 9.77
N ARG A 183 -2.73 -25.38 8.49
CA ARG A 183 -3.82 -24.89 7.65
C ARG A 183 -4.90 -25.95 7.41
N ARG A 184 -6.17 -25.54 7.44
CA ARG A 184 -7.28 -26.39 7.01
C ARG A 184 -7.30 -26.38 5.49
N THR A 185 -7.16 -27.51 4.81
CA THR A 185 -7.15 -27.52 3.32
C THR A 185 -8.08 -28.55 2.71
N ILE A 186 -8.54 -28.26 1.49
CA ILE A 186 -9.21 -29.23 0.62
C ILE A 186 -8.28 -29.67 -0.51
N GLU A 187 -8.32 -30.96 -0.84
CA GLU A 187 -7.65 -31.48 -2.04
C GLU A 187 -8.58 -31.29 -3.24
N TRP A 188 -8.09 -30.62 -4.29
CA TRP A 188 -8.88 -30.39 -5.49
C TRP A 188 -8.76 -31.59 -6.44
N LYS A 189 -9.81 -32.42 -6.49
CA LYS A 189 -9.89 -33.61 -7.35
C LYS A 189 -11.01 -33.46 -8.40
N PRO A 190 -10.79 -32.73 -9.49
CA PRO A 190 -11.84 -32.54 -10.48
C PRO A 190 -12.28 -33.87 -11.10
N LYS A 191 -13.58 -34.04 -11.28
CA LYS A 191 -14.17 -35.16 -12.02
C LYS A 191 -13.90 -34.99 -13.51
N ALA A 192 -13.73 -36.10 -14.23
CA ALA A 192 -13.57 -36.10 -15.67
C ALA A 192 -14.76 -35.39 -16.34
N ASP A 193 -14.47 -34.55 -17.33
CA ASP A 193 -15.43 -33.81 -18.15
C ASP A 193 -16.40 -32.87 -17.40
N LYS A 194 -16.12 -32.56 -16.12
CA LYS A 194 -16.89 -31.61 -15.32
C LYS A 194 -16.17 -30.28 -15.19
N PHE A 195 -16.80 -29.23 -15.71
CA PHE A 195 -16.25 -27.88 -15.78
C PHE A 195 -17.08 -26.90 -14.96
N LEU A 196 -16.41 -25.90 -14.41
CA LEU A 196 -17.00 -24.70 -13.83
C LEU A 196 -16.44 -23.48 -14.58
N LEU A 197 -17.29 -22.81 -15.35
CA LEU A 197 -16.97 -21.53 -15.96
C LEU A 197 -17.15 -20.43 -14.92
N ALA A 198 -16.05 -19.75 -14.59
CA ALA A 198 -16.11 -18.58 -13.73
C ALA A 198 -16.66 -17.37 -14.48
N VAL A 199 -17.35 -16.52 -13.73
CA VAL A 199 -17.73 -15.18 -14.18
C VAL A 199 -17.27 -14.19 -13.12
N CYS A 200 -16.38 -13.29 -13.50
CA CYS A 200 -15.85 -12.26 -12.62
C CYS A 200 -15.84 -10.95 -13.40
N VAL A 201 -16.74 -10.05 -13.03
CA VAL A 201 -17.05 -8.83 -13.78
C VAL A 201 -17.18 -7.60 -12.88
N SER A 202 -17.07 -7.78 -11.57
CA SER A 202 -17.19 -6.69 -10.60
C SER A 202 -15.86 -5.99 -10.37
N GLY A 203 -15.87 -4.67 -10.46
CA GLY A 203 -14.79 -3.80 -9.98
C GLY A 203 -13.53 -3.85 -10.84
N GLN A 204 -12.39 -3.58 -10.21
CA GLN A 204 -11.08 -3.51 -10.87
C GLN A 204 -10.27 -4.79 -10.63
N MET A 205 -8.97 -4.77 -10.92
CA MET A 205 -8.09 -5.94 -10.83
C MET A 205 -8.22 -6.72 -9.51
N SER A 206 -8.13 -6.08 -8.33
CA SER A 206 -8.22 -6.78 -7.04
C SER A 206 -9.51 -7.57 -6.89
N ASN A 207 -10.62 -7.00 -7.37
CA ASN A 207 -11.93 -7.62 -7.27
C ASN A 207 -12.01 -8.86 -8.18
N HIS A 208 -11.43 -8.77 -9.38
CA HIS A 208 -11.32 -9.90 -10.31
C HIS A 208 -10.47 -11.05 -9.71
N LEU A 209 -9.34 -10.73 -9.07
CA LEU A 209 -8.49 -11.74 -8.42
C LEU A 209 -9.20 -12.43 -7.26
N ILE A 210 -9.84 -11.66 -6.37
CA ILE A 210 -10.61 -12.20 -5.24
C ILE A 210 -11.79 -13.05 -5.76
N CYS A 211 -12.46 -12.61 -6.81
CA CYS A 211 -13.52 -13.37 -7.45
C CYS A 211 -13.00 -14.69 -8.03
N LEU A 212 -11.86 -14.68 -8.71
CA LEU A 212 -11.23 -15.89 -9.27
C LEU A 212 -10.83 -16.86 -8.16
N GLU A 213 -10.24 -16.37 -7.07
CA GLU A 213 -9.87 -17.17 -5.89
C GLU A 213 -11.07 -17.86 -5.25
N LYS A 214 -12.19 -17.14 -5.10
CA LYS A 214 -13.45 -17.72 -4.65
C LYS A 214 -13.96 -18.78 -5.63
N HIS A 215 -13.81 -18.57 -6.94
CA HIS A 215 -14.19 -19.57 -7.93
C HIS A 215 -13.29 -20.81 -7.88
N MET A 216 -11.99 -20.65 -7.61
CA MET A 216 -11.08 -21.77 -7.36
C MET A 216 -11.53 -22.59 -6.15
N PHE A 217 -11.94 -21.93 -5.06
CA PHE A 217 -12.50 -22.61 -3.88
C PHE A 217 -13.79 -23.37 -4.22
N PHE A 218 -14.73 -22.74 -4.94
CA PHE A 218 -15.97 -23.39 -5.38
C PHE A 218 -15.69 -24.57 -6.32
N ALA A 219 -14.80 -24.42 -7.29
CA ALA A 219 -14.43 -25.49 -8.21
C ALA A 219 -13.83 -26.69 -7.48
N ALA A 220 -13.00 -26.44 -6.45
CA ALA A 220 -12.44 -27.48 -5.61
C ALA A 220 -13.51 -28.20 -4.78
N LEU A 221 -14.43 -27.47 -4.14
CA LEU A 221 -15.56 -28.05 -3.39
C LEU A 221 -16.45 -28.93 -4.28
N LEU A 222 -16.75 -28.44 -5.48
CA LEU A 222 -17.64 -29.10 -6.44
C LEU A 222 -16.92 -30.18 -7.27
N ASN A 223 -15.60 -30.35 -7.09
CA ASN A 223 -14.75 -31.26 -7.86
C ASN A 223 -14.89 -31.04 -9.38
N ARG A 224 -14.69 -29.80 -9.82
CA ARG A 224 -14.75 -29.38 -11.23
C ARG A 224 -13.45 -28.74 -11.68
N VAL A 225 -13.12 -28.88 -12.96
CA VAL A 225 -12.05 -28.07 -13.58
C VAL A 225 -12.56 -26.64 -13.69
N LEU A 226 -11.80 -25.68 -13.19
CA LEU A 226 -12.13 -24.27 -13.33
C LEU A 226 -11.71 -23.77 -14.71
N VAL A 227 -12.64 -23.12 -15.40
CA VAL A 227 -12.38 -22.42 -16.65
C VAL A 227 -12.26 -20.93 -16.35
N ILE A 228 -11.09 -20.36 -16.63
CA ILE A 228 -10.82 -18.93 -16.50
C ILE A 228 -11.66 -18.17 -17.53
N PRO A 229 -12.28 -17.03 -17.17
CA PRO A 229 -13.05 -16.22 -18.12
C PRO A 229 -12.20 -15.78 -19.31
N SER A 230 -12.81 -15.71 -20.51
CA SER A 230 -12.12 -15.17 -21.69
C SER A 230 -11.91 -13.66 -21.56
N SER A 231 -10.74 -13.19 -21.99
CA SER A 231 -10.40 -11.75 -22.05
C SER A 231 -11.33 -10.93 -22.95
N LYS A 232 -12.04 -11.59 -23.87
CA LYS A 232 -13.06 -10.94 -24.72
C LYS A 232 -14.31 -10.49 -23.95
N VAL A 233 -14.49 -10.95 -22.71
CA VAL A 233 -15.64 -10.59 -21.87
C VAL A 233 -15.33 -9.40 -20.98
N ASP A 234 -14.22 -9.46 -20.25
CA ASP A 234 -13.86 -8.41 -19.28
C ASP A 234 -12.34 -8.31 -19.03
N TYR A 235 -11.75 -9.37 -18.44
CA TYR A 235 -10.41 -9.30 -17.83
C TYR A 235 -9.43 -10.31 -18.40
N GLN A 236 -8.17 -9.91 -18.61
CA GLN A 236 -7.12 -10.75 -19.21
C GLN A 236 -6.18 -11.35 -18.15
N TYR A 237 -6.58 -12.47 -17.55
CA TYR A 237 -5.85 -13.12 -16.45
C TYR A 237 -4.47 -13.66 -16.82
N ASP A 238 -4.30 -14.19 -18.02
CA ASP A 238 -3.04 -14.79 -18.52
C ASP A 238 -1.89 -13.79 -18.65
N ARG A 239 -2.19 -12.48 -18.78
CA ARG A 239 -1.17 -11.43 -18.75
C ARG A 239 -0.59 -11.20 -17.36
N VAL A 240 -1.44 -11.32 -16.33
CA VAL A 240 -1.10 -10.92 -14.97
C VAL A 240 -0.79 -12.08 -14.03
N LEU A 241 -1.29 -13.29 -14.30
CA LEU A 241 -1.11 -14.48 -13.45
C LEU A 241 -0.36 -15.59 -14.19
N ASP A 242 0.42 -16.36 -13.42
CA ASP A 242 1.02 -17.60 -13.91
C ASP A 242 0.06 -18.79 -13.69
N ILE A 243 -0.77 -19.07 -14.70
CA ILE A 243 -1.77 -20.15 -14.63
C ILE A 243 -1.12 -21.54 -14.63
N ASP A 244 0.02 -21.68 -15.31
CA ASP A 244 0.78 -22.93 -15.34
C ASP A 244 1.37 -23.25 -13.96
N HIS A 245 1.83 -22.23 -13.24
CA HIS A 245 2.26 -22.35 -11.85
C HIS A 245 1.15 -22.94 -10.96
N ILE A 246 -0.09 -22.44 -11.06
CA ILE A 246 -1.23 -22.97 -10.28
C ILE A 246 -1.38 -24.49 -10.47
N ASN A 247 -1.43 -24.94 -11.73
CA ASN A 247 -1.56 -26.37 -12.06
C ASN A 247 -0.34 -27.18 -11.58
N LYS A 248 0.87 -26.65 -11.74
CA LYS A 248 2.11 -27.28 -11.26
C LYS A 248 2.14 -27.44 -9.75
N CYS A 249 1.63 -26.45 -9.01
CA CYS A 249 1.54 -26.44 -7.55
C CYS A 249 0.53 -27.45 -7.02
N LEU A 250 -0.58 -27.66 -7.73
CA LEU A 250 -1.59 -28.66 -7.41
C LEU A 250 -1.23 -30.06 -7.95
N GLY A 251 -0.21 -30.14 -8.81
CA GLY A 251 0.32 -31.39 -9.37
C GLY A 251 -0.60 -32.03 -10.41
N ARG A 252 -1.64 -31.33 -10.86
CA ARG A 252 -2.60 -31.80 -11.86
C ARG A 252 -3.27 -30.61 -12.54
N LYS A 253 -3.88 -30.85 -13.70
CA LYS A 253 -4.59 -29.82 -14.45
C LYS A 253 -5.99 -29.60 -13.86
N VAL A 254 -6.14 -28.53 -13.10
CA VAL A 254 -7.40 -28.14 -12.42
C VAL A 254 -7.97 -26.82 -12.93
N VAL A 255 -7.13 -25.98 -13.55
CA VAL A 255 -7.48 -24.68 -14.09
C VAL A 255 -7.07 -24.65 -15.56
N ILE A 256 -7.97 -24.21 -16.43
CA ILE A 256 -7.72 -24.08 -17.88
C ILE A 256 -8.23 -22.73 -18.40
N SER A 257 -7.66 -22.27 -19.52
CA SER A 257 -8.17 -21.08 -20.21
C SER A 257 -9.50 -21.38 -20.91
N PHE A 258 -10.23 -20.33 -21.26
CA PHE A 258 -11.44 -20.45 -22.05
C PHE A 258 -11.17 -21.09 -23.43
N GLU A 259 -10.06 -20.73 -24.06
CA GLU A 259 -9.66 -21.23 -25.39
C GLU A 259 -9.35 -22.72 -25.35
N GLU A 260 -8.72 -23.19 -24.26
CA GLU A 260 -8.50 -24.61 -24.05
C GLU A 260 -9.82 -25.35 -23.81
N PHE A 261 -10.69 -24.82 -22.93
CA PHE A 261 -12.02 -25.36 -22.71
C PHE A 261 -12.81 -25.47 -24.01
N SER A 262 -12.73 -24.44 -24.85
CA SER A 262 -13.37 -24.42 -26.16
C SER A 262 -12.85 -25.51 -27.08
N SER A 263 -11.55 -25.79 -27.02
CA SER A 263 -10.91 -26.86 -27.80
C SER A 263 -11.33 -28.25 -27.31
N VAL A 264 -11.48 -28.43 -26.00
CA VAL A 264 -11.92 -29.69 -25.38
C VAL A 264 -13.38 -30.00 -25.73
N LYS A 265 -14.28 -29.01 -25.64
CA LYS A 265 -15.71 -29.18 -25.97
C LYS A 265 -16.03 -29.06 -27.46
N LYS A 266 -15.07 -28.65 -28.30
CA LYS A 266 -15.21 -28.50 -29.76
C LYS A 266 -16.44 -27.64 -30.09
N ASN A 267 -17.34 -28.13 -30.96
CA ASN A 267 -18.54 -27.42 -31.39
C ASN A 267 -19.71 -27.49 -30.38
N HIS A 268 -19.56 -28.18 -29.25
CA HIS A 268 -20.60 -28.33 -28.22
C HIS A 268 -20.33 -27.41 -27.02
N LEU A 269 -20.22 -26.10 -27.29
CA LEU A 269 -20.08 -25.07 -26.26
C LEU A 269 -21.46 -24.75 -25.67
N HIS A 270 -21.86 -25.56 -24.71
CA HIS A 270 -23.11 -25.38 -23.97
C HIS A 270 -22.86 -25.26 -22.47
N ILE A 271 -23.48 -24.26 -21.84
CA ILE A 271 -23.57 -24.15 -20.38
C ILE A 271 -24.91 -24.77 -19.97
N ASP A 272 -24.84 -25.95 -19.36
CA ASP A 272 -26.01 -26.70 -18.92
C ASP A 272 -26.81 -25.91 -17.87
N LYS A 273 -26.12 -25.36 -16.88
CA LYS A 273 -26.72 -24.49 -15.86
C LYS A 273 -25.90 -23.24 -15.58
N PHE A 274 -26.59 -22.11 -15.60
CA PHE A 274 -26.05 -20.83 -15.20
C PHE A 274 -26.68 -20.38 -13.88
N LEU A 275 -25.90 -20.45 -12.81
CA LEU A 275 -26.33 -20.17 -11.44
C LEU A 275 -25.82 -18.81 -10.97
N CYS A 276 -26.72 -17.99 -10.43
CA CYS A 276 -26.36 -16.71 -9.83
C CYS A 276 -26.32 -16.83 -8.31
N TYR A 277 -25.18 -16.52 -7.71
CA TYR A 277 -25.07 -16.43 -6.24
C TYR A 277 -25.95 -15.29 -5.72
N PHE A 278 -25.90 -14.13 -6.38
CA PHE A 278 -26.68 -12.94 -6.05
C PHE A 278 -27.86 -12.76 -7.01
N SER A 279 -29.02 -12.37 -6.46
CA SER A 279 -30.20 -11.95 -7.22
C SER A 279 -30.20 -10.43 -7.47
N LEU A 280 -29.64 -9.65 -6.53
CA LEU A 280 -29.68 -8.19 -6.53
C LEU A 280 -28.28 -7.55 -6.57
N PRO A 281 -28.11 -6.37 -7.20
CA PRO A 281 -29.14 -5.57 -7.89
C PRO A 281 -29.57 -6.16 -9.24
N LYS A 282 -28.73 -7.01 -9.84
CA LYS A 282 -29.04 -7.78 -11.05
C LYS A 282 -28.56 -9.22 -10.88
N PRO A 283 -29.27 -10.23 -11.40
CA PRO A 283 -28.82 -11.62 -11.34
C PRO A 283 -27.40 -11.80 -11.87
N CYS A 284 -26.57 -12.52 -11.13
CA CYS A 284 -25.16 -12.79 -11.45
C CYS A 284 -24.26 -11.55 -11.56
N TYR A 285 -24.80 -10.36 -11.22
CA TYR A 285 -24.15 -9.07 -11.49
C TYR A 285 -23.74 -8.89 -12.97
N LEU A 286 -24.51 -9.49 -13.88
CA LEU A 286 -24.28 -9.42 -15.31
C LEU A 286 -25.27 -8.47 -15.97
N ASP A 287 -24.75 -7.49 -16.71
CA ASP A 287 -25.54 -6.65 -17.60
C ASP A 287 -25.73 -7.29 -18.99
N ASP A 288 -26.60 -6.68 -19.80
CA ASP A 288 -26.92 -7.17 -21.13
C ASP A 288 -25.73 -7.11 -22.09
N GLU A 289 -24.76 -6.23 -21.85
CA GLU A 289 -23.54 -6.14 -22.67
C GLU A 289 -22.64 -7.36 -22.43
N ARG A 290 -22.36 -7.69 -21.18
CA ARG A 290 -21.54 -8.84 -20.79
C ARG A 290 -22.20 -10.15 -21.15
N LEU A 291 -23.53 -10.25 -21.02
CA LEU A 291 -24.28 -11.40 -21.53
C LEU A 291 -24.15 -11.56 -23.05
N ARG A 292 -24.18 -10.45 -23.81
CA ARG A 292 -23.94 -10.48 -25.27
C ARG A 292 -22.51 -10.89 -25.60
N LYS A 293 -21.51 -10.36 -24.88
CA LYS A 293 -20.10 -10.76 -25.02
C LYS A 293 -19.91 -12.25 -24.76
N LEU A 294 -20.51 -12.80 -23.70
CA LEU A 294 -20.48 -14.25 -23.43
C LEU A 294 -21.10 -15.07 -24.58
N LYS A 295 -22.28 -14.68 -25.09
CA LYS A 295 -22.90 -15.36 -26.25
C LYS A 295 -22.03 -15.28 -27.51
N SER A 296 -21.32 -14.17 -27.71
CA SER A 296 -20.44 -13.97 -28.88
C SER A 296 -19.23 -14.93 -28.90
N LEU A 297 -18.93 -15.59 -27.78
CA LEU A 297 -17.93 -16.66 -27.72
C LEU A 297 -18.39 -17.99 -28.34
N GLY A 298 -19.61 -18.04 -28.88
CA GLY A 298 -20.21 -19.27 -29.38
C GLY A 298 -20.84 -20.14 -28.28
N LEU A 299 -20.95 -19.62 -27.06
CA LEU A 299 -21.61 -20.30 -25.94
C LEU A 299 -23.13 -20.23 -26.09
N SER A 300 -23.75 -21.40 -26.19
CA SER A 300 -25.18 -21.55 -25.86
C SER A 300 -25.33 -21.71 -24.35
N MET A 301 -26.34 -21.10 -23.75
CA MET A 301 -26.52 -21.16 -22.29
C MET A 301 -27.98 -21.12 -21.88
N SER A 302 -28.29 -21.81 -20.80
CA SER A 302 -29.54 -21.62 -20.07
C SER A 302 -29.64 -20.20 -19.50
N LYS A 303 -30.87 -19.74 -19.23
CA LYS A 303 -31.07 -18.44 -18.59
C LYS A 303 -30.40 -18.43 -17.21
N PRO A 304 -29.72 -17.34 -16.80
CA PRO A 304 -29.17 -17.23 -15.45
C PRO A 304 -30.28 -17.36 -14.40
N VAL A 305 -30.08 -18.24 -13.42
CA VAL A 305 -31.05 -18.52 -12.35
C VAL A 305 -30.45 -18.15 -11.00
N PRO A 306 -31.06 -17.24 -10.22
CA PRO A 306 -30.69 -16.99 -8.84
C PRO A 306 -30.84 -18.22 -7.97
N VAL A 307 -29.79 -18.54 -7.22
CA VAL A 307 -29.77 -19.63 -6.24
C VAL A 307 -30.43 -19.20 -4.93
N TRP A 308 -30.20 -17.94 -4.56
CA TRP A 308 -30.77 -17.31 -3.39
C TRP A 308 -31.31 -15.93 -3.75
N ASP A 309 -32.24 -15.45 -2.92
CA ASP A 309 -32.58 -14.04 -2.88
C ASP A 309 -31.58 -13.31 -1.96
N GLU A 310 -30.57 -12.71 -2.58
CA GLU A 310 -29.35 -12.21 -1.93
C GLU A 310 -28.88 -10.93 -2.65
N ASP A 311 -28.62 -9.89 -1.86
CA ASP A 311 -28.12 -8.60 -2.30
C ASP A 311 -26.64 -8.45 -1.97
N ILE A 312 -25.84 -8.05 -2.97
CA ILE A 312 -24.41 -7.75 -2.79
C ILE A 312 -24.14 -6.68 -1.72
N LYS A 313 -25.10 -5.78 -1.46
CA LYS A 313 -24.95 -4.73 -0.44
C LYS A 313 -25.03 -5.30 0.98
N LYS A 314 -25.67 -6.47 1.15
CA LYS A 314 -25.87 -7.13 2.45
C LYS A 314 -25.68 -8.64 2.32
N PRO A 315 -24.49 -9.12 1.93
CA PRO A 315 -24.25 -10.53 1.68
C PRO A 315 -24.31 -11.31 2.99
N LYS A 316 -25.14 -12.36 3.04
CA LYS A 316 -25.19 -13.28 4.18
C LYS A 316 -23.97 -14.18 4.21
N GLN A 317 -23.49 -14.45 5.43
CA GLN A 317 -22.48 -15.47 5.68
C GLN A 317 -23.06 -16.86 5.38
N ARG A 318 -22.27 -17.69 4.69
CA ARG A 318 -22.64 -19.05 4.29
C ARG A 318 -21.53 -20.03 4.63
N MET A 319 -21.94 -21.26 4.90
CA MET A 319 -21.05 -22.39 5.15
C MET A 319 -20.83 -23.21 3.88
N VAL A 320 -19.79 -24.06 3.87
CA VAL A 320 -19.55 -24.97 2.74
C VAL A 320 -20.75 -25.88 2.47
N GLN A 321 -21.48 -26.32 3.50
CA GLN A 321 -22.67 -27.16 3.34
C GLN A 321 -23.77 -26.45 2.53
N ASP A 322 -23.95 -25.14 2.72
CA ASP A 322 -24.91 -24.35 1.95
C ASP A 322 -24.54 -24.34 0.47
N VAL A 323 -23.27 -24.07 0.16
CA VAL A 323 -22.74 -24.07 -1.21
C VAL A 323 -22.89 -25.46 -1.83
N MET A 324 -22.47 -26.51 -1.14
CA MET A 324 -22.58 -27.88 -1.64
C MET A 324 -24.03 -28.30 -1.89
N SER A 325 -24.96 -27.90 -1.02
CA SER A 325 -26.39 -28.26 -1.20
C SER A 325 -27.04 -27.61 -2.42
N LYS A 326 -26.54 -26.44 -2.84
CA LYS A 326 -27.16 -25.63 -3.89
C LYS A 326 -26.44 -25.65 -5.23
N PHE A 327 -25.12 -25.81 -5.25
CA PHE A 327 -24.30 -25.73 -6.46
C PHE A 327 -23.78 -27.09 -6.93
N ASN A 328 -23.89 -28.15 -6.11
CA ASN A 328 -23.46 -29.50 -6.49
C ASN A 328 -24.48 -30.16 -7.42
N HIS A 329 -24.40 -29.81 -8.71
CA HIS A 329 -25.15 -30.47 -9.76
C HIS A 329 -24.30 -31.47 -10.53
N HIS A 330 -24.97 -32.41 -11.21
CA HIS A 330 -24.33 -33.45 -12.01
C HIS A 330 -24.03 -33.03 -13.46
N ASP A 331 -24.45 -31.83 -13.88
CA ASP A 331 -24.28 -31.34 -15.25
C ASP A 331 -22.79 -31.23 -15.66
N ASP A 332 -22.49 -31.27 -16.96
CA ASP A 332 -21.10 -31.27 -17.45
C ASP A 332 -20.45 -29.89 -17.28
N VAL A 333 -21.16 -28.84 -17.66
CA VAL A 333 -20.68 -27.46 -17.64
C VAL A 333 -21.62 -26.62 -16.79
N LEU A 334 -21.11 -26.19 -15.63
CA LEU A 334 -21.76 -25.17 -14.81
C LEU A 334 -21.12 -23.81 -15.08
N ALA A 335 -21.91 -22.75 -15.06
CA ALA A 335 -21.41 -21.40 -14.86
C ALA A 335 -21.95 -20.85 -13.55
N ILE A 336 -21.07 -20.22 -12.77
CA ILE A 336 -21.48 -19.46 -11.60
C ILE A 336 -21.18 -17.99 -11.90
N GLY A 337 -22.17 -17.14 -11.63
CA GLY A 337 -22.06 -15.68 -11.78
C GLY A 337 -21.01 -15.07 -10.86
N ASP A 338 -20.93 -13.75 -10.86
CA ASP A 338 -19.97 -13.04 -9.99
C ASP A 338 -20.18 -13.37 -8.51
N ILE A 339 -19.10 -13.80 -7.84
CA ILE A 339 -19.06 -14.13 -6.41
C ILE A 339 -18.06 -13.28 -5.63
N PHE A 340 -17.62 -12.15 -6.17
CA PHE A 340 -16.70 -11.23 -5.49
C PHE A 340 -17.23 -10.85 -4.09
N TYR A 341 -18.52 -10.55 -3.96
CA TYR A 341 -19.15 -10.17 -2.69
C TYR A 341 -19.53 -11.36 -1.78
N ALA A 342 -19.36 -12.61 -2.23
CA ALA A 342 -19.81 -13.78 -1.49
C ALA A 342 -19.05 -13.95 -0.16
N GLN A 343 -19.77 -14.06 0.96
CA GLN A 343 -19.18 -14.33 2.28
C GLN A 343 -19.30 -15.83 2.61
N VAL A 344 -18.43 -16.64 2.03
CA VAL A 344 -18.38 -18.09 2.27
C VAL A 344 -17.14 -18.42 3.06
N GLU A 345 -17.30 -18.94 4.27
CA GLU A 345 -16.20 -19.45 5.13
C GLU A 345 -14.97 -18.52 5.14
N GLN A 346 -15.21 -17.23 5.38
CA GLN A 346 -14.24 -16.16 5.12
C GLN A 346 -12.91 -16.39 5.85
N GLU A 347 -12.94 -16.83 7.11
CA GLU A 347 -11.72 -17.15 7.87
C GLU A 347 -10.92 -18.29 7.23
N TRP A 348 -11.61 -19.30 6.68
CA TRP A 348 -10.98 -20.44 6.05
C TRP A 348 -10.40 -20.07 4.67
N VAL A 349 -11.16 -19.30 3.87
CA VAL A 349 -10.73 -18.86 2.54
C VAL A 349 -9.57 -17.87 2.63
N MET A 350 -9.60 -16.96 3.61
CA MET A 350 -8.59 -15.90 3.78
C MET A 350 -7.41 -16.30 4.67
N GLN A 351 -7.34 -17.56 5.11
CA GLN A 351 -6.21 -18.03 5.90
C GLN A 351 -4.90 -17.94 5.07
N PRO A 352 -3.74 -17.81 5.73
CA PRO A 352 -2.45 -17.84 5.05
C PRO A 352 -2.23 -19.12 4.24
N GLY A 353 -1.80 -18.98 2.99
CA GLY A 353 -1.62 -20.07 2.03
C GLY A 353 -2.92 -20.59 1.42
N GLY A 354 -4.06 -19.99 1.76
CA GLY A 354 -5.38 -20.30 1.20
C GLY A 354 -5.95 -21.68 1.55
N PRO A 355 -7.18 -21.97 1.09
CA PRO A 355 -7.92 -23.18 1.46
C PRO A 355 -7.55 -24.42 0.64
N LEU A 356 -6.73 -24.28 -0.41
CA LEU A 356 -6.42 -25.35 -1.35
C LEU A 356 -5.10 -26.03 -0.98
N ALA A 357 -5.09 -27.36 -0.92
CA ALA A 357 -3.88 -28.13 -0.65
C ALA A 357 -2.93 -28.07 -1.86
N HIS A 358 -1.72 -27.55 -1.68
CA HIS A 358 -0.68 -27.44 -2.73
C HIS A 358 0.73 -27.60 -2.15
N LYS A 359 1.71 -27.89 -3.02
CA LYS A 359 3.13 -28.08 -2.63
C LYS A 359 4.02 -26.83 -2.75
N CYS A 360 3.53 -25.78 -3.40
CA CYS A 360 4.29 -24.54 -3.57
C CYS A 360 4.24 -23.67 -2.32
N LYS A 361 5.14 -22.68 -2.23
CA LYS A 361 5.07 -21.63 -1.22
C LYS A 361 3.80 -20.80 -1.37
N THR A 362 3.54 -20.35 -2.59
CA THR A 362 2.35 -19.60 -2.98
C THR A 362 1.65 -20.29 -4.14
N LEU A 363 0.32 -20.40 -4.10
CA LEU A 363 -0.46 -20.99 -5.19
C LEU A 363 -0.64 -20.04 -6.37
N ILE A 364 -1.00 -18.78 -6.09
CA ILE A 364 -1.29 -17.76 -7.10
C ILE A 364 -0.15 -16.76 -7.10
N GLU A 365 0.56 -16.67 -8.22
CA GLU A 365 1.68 -15.76 -8.40
C GLU A 365 1.44 -14.87 -9.63
N PRO A 366 1.98 -13.64 -9.64
CA PRO A 366 2.02 -12.81 -10.82
C PRO A 366 2.75 -13.53 -11.95
N SER A 367 2.47 -13.14 -13.19
CA SER A 367 3.23 -13.64 -14.32
C SER A 367 4.73 -13.40 -14.12
N ARG A 368 5.56 -14.32 -14.63
CA ARG A 368 7.01 -14.25 -14.42
C ARG A 368 7.63 -12.93 -14.89
N LEU A 369 7.07 -12.31 -15.91
CA LEU A 369 7.49 -10.99 -16.40
C LEU A 369 7.29 -9.90 -15.33
N ILE A 370 6.12 -9.89 -14.68
CA ILE A 370 5.80 -8.93 -13.61
C ILE A 370 6.69 -9.17 -12.39
N LEU A 371 6.82 -10.43 -11.95
CA LEU A 371 7.65 -10.79 -10.79
C LEU A 371 9.11 -10.36 -10.97
N LEU A 372 9.70 -10.66 -12.14
CA LEU A 372 11.09 -10.28 -12.44
C LEU A 372 11.24 -8.75 -12.57
N THR A 373 10.22 -8.07 -13.08
CA THR A 373 10.23 -6.60 -13.21
C THR A 373 10.17 -5.94 -11.84
N ALA A 374 9.33 -6.44 -10.92
CA ALA A 374 9.28 -5.99 -9.53
C ALA A 374 10.64 -6.18 -8.83
N GLN A 375 11.26 -7.35 -9.00
CA GLN A 375 12.59 -7.63 -8.45
C GLN A 375 13.65 -6.66 -8.96
N ARG A 376 13.64 -6.35 -10.26
CA ARG A 376 14.55 -5.36 -10.85
C ARG A 376 14.29 -3.96 -10.31
N PHE A 377 13.03 -3.55 -10.20
CA PHE A 377 12.68 -2.25 -9.62
C PHE A 377 13.20 -2.13 -8.18
N ILE A 378 12.95 -3.15 -7.35
CA ILE A 378 13.45 -3.22 -5.97
C ILE A 378 14.97 -3.15 -5.95
N GLN A 379 15.65 -3.95 -6.78
CA GLN A 379 17.11 -3.95 -6.89
C GLN A 379 17.68 -2.57 -7.30
N THR A 380 17.00 -1.86 -8.19
CA THR A 380 17.46 -0.56 -8.72
C THR A 380 17.21 0.59 -7.74
N PHE A 381 16.03 0.65 -7.11
CA PHE A 381 15.59 1.86 -6.40
C PHE A 381 15.39 1.71 -4.90
N LEU A 382 15.13 0.50 -4.39
CA LEU A 382 14.59 0.32 -3.03
C LEU A 382 15.54 -0.45 -2.11
N GLY A 383 16.23 -1.46 -2.62
CA GLY A 383 16.96 -2.42 -1.80
C GLY A 383 16.04 -3.35 -1.00
N ARG A 384 16.61 -4.13 -0.08
CA ARG A 384 15.89 -5.19 0.66
C ARG A 384 15.04 -4.70 1.84
N ASN A 385 15.35 -3.54 2.40
CA ASN A 385 14.64 -2.96 3.54
C ASN A 385 13.95 -1.69 3.09
N PHE A 386 12.67 -1.78 2.77
CA PHE A 386 11.85 -0.66 2.35
C PHE A 386 10.42 -0.85 2.85
N ILE A 387 9.76 0.26 3.15
CA ILE A 387 8.32 0.26 3.41
C ILE A 387 7.61 0.40 2.07
N ALA A 388 6.52 -0.35 1.88
CA ALA A 388 5.57 -0.02 0.83
C ALA A 388 4.36 0.71 1.44
N LEU A 389 3.94 1.80 0.81
CA LEU A 389 2.79 2.58 1.19
C LEU A 389 1.78 2.56 0.04
N HIS A 390 0.59 2.04 0.31
CA HIS A 390 -0.55 2.22 -0.57
C HIS A 390 -1.37 3.45 -0.13
N PHE A 391 -1.15 4.56 -0.81
CA PHE A 391 -1.80 5.84 -0.52
C PHE A 391 -2.96 6.08 -1.48
N ARG A 392 -4.17 5.65 -1.13
CA ARG A 392 -5.37 5.74 -1.96
C ARG A 392 -6.07 7.09 -1.79
N ARG A 393 -6.28 7.82 -2.89
CA ARG A 393 -6.82 9.20 -2.90
C ARG A 393 -7.96 9.38 -3.90
N HIS A 394 -7.78 9.00 -5.16
CA HIS A 394 -8.75 9.29 -6.22
C HIS A 394 -10.10 8.59 -6.00
N GLY A 395 -11.18 9.38 -5.99
CA GLY A 395 -12.55 8.94 -5.67
C GLY A 395 -12.74 8.45 -4.23
N PHE A 396 -11.67 8.40 -3.42
CA PHE A 396 -11.66 7.77 -2.11
C PHE A 396 -12.20 8.67 -1.01
N LEU A 397 -12.08 10.00 -1.19
CA LEU A 397 -12.64 11.00 -0.27
C LEU A 397 -14.16 10.81 -0.10
N LYS A 398 -14.92 10.77 -1.20
CA LYS A 398 -16.39 10.55 -1.19
C LYS A 398 -16.73 9.20 -0.53
N PHE A 399 -15.99 8.15 -0.88
CA PHE A 399 -16.18 6.81 -0.32
C PHE A 399 -15.91 6.73 1.19
N CYS A 400 -14.89 7.43 1.69
CA CYS A 400 -14.54 7.40 3.09
C CYS A 400 -15.41 8.32 3.94
N ASN A 401 -15.83 9.48 3.43
CA ASN A 401 -16.60 10.43 4.22
C ASN A 401 -17.99 9.92 4.60
N VAL A 402 -18.60 9.03 3.81
CA VAL A 402 -19.87 8.37 4.17
C VAL A 402 -19.72 7.33 5.30
N LYS A 403 -18.49 6.99 5.71
CA LYS A 403 -18.20 6.07 6.82
C LYS A 403 -18.01 6.81 8.13
N LYS A 404 -18.24 6.11 9.25
CA LYS A 404 -18.05 6.64 10.61
C LYS A 404 -17.17 5.68 11.43
N PRO A 405 -15.93 6.08 11.80
CA PRO A 405 -15.23 7.30 11.36
C PRO A 405 -14.85 7.26 9.87
N SER A 406 -14.51 8.42 9.29
CA SER A 406 -13.98 8.48 7.93
C SER A 406 -12.64 7.75 7.84
N CYS A 407 -12.36 7.12 6.71
CA CYS A 407 -11.08 6.48 6.43
C CYS A 407 -10.09 7.35 5.63
N PHE A 408 -10.39 8.64 5.43
CA PHE A 408 -9.58 9.53 4.61
C PHE A 408 -8.79 10.53 5.47
N TYR A 409 -7.48 10.32 5.58
CA TYR A 409 -6.62 11.16 6.40
C TYR A 409 -6.08 12.37 5.62
N PRO A 410 -6.09 13.58 6.20
CA PRO A 410 -5.35 14.72 5.66
C PRO A 410 -3.85 14.41 5.53
N ILE A 411 -3.21 14.96 4.51
CA ILE A 411 -1.79 14.68 4.20
C ILE A 411 -0.85 14.96 5.40
N PRO A 412 -1.02 16.06 6.18
CA PRO A 412 -0.17 16.29 7.35
C PRO A 412 -0.28 15.20 8.42
N GLN A 413 -1.50 14.72 8.70
CA GLN A 413 -1.70 13.62 9.64
C GLN A 413 -1.13 12.31 9.09
N ALA A 414 -1.40 12.00 7.82
CA ALA A 414 -0.85 10.82 7.16
C ALA A 414 0.68 10.80 7.22
N ALA A 415 1.33 11.94 6.98
CA ALA A 415 2.78 12.05 7.04
C ALA A 415 3.33 11.72 8.43
N ASP A 416 2.68 12.20 9.49
CA ASP A 416 3.07 11.91 10.88
C ASP A 416 2.93 10.42 11.22
N CYS A 417 1.82 9.78 10.81
CA CYS A 417 1.62 8.34 10.94
C CYS A 417 2.70 7.54 10.19
N ILE A 418 2.99 7.91 8.94
CA ILE A 418 4.02 7.25 8.11
C ILE A 418 5.41 7.38 8.75
N SER A 419 5.74 8.56 9.30
CA SER A 419 7.02 8.79 9.97
C SER A 419 7.20 7.90 11.20
N ARG A 420 6.14 7.67 12.00
CA ARG A 420 6.18 6.74 13.14
C ARG A 420 6.47 5.30 12.73
N VAL A 421 5.83 4.81 11.67
CA VAL A 421 6.12 3.47 11.11
C VAL A 421 7.55 3.42 10.58
N THR A 422 8.00 4.47 9.92
CA THR A 422 9.36 4.53 9.36
C THR A 422 10.42 4.49 10.45
N GLU A 423 10.20 5.20 11.56
CA GLU A 423 11.06 5.12 12.73
C GLU A 423 11.08 3.70 13.33
N LYS A 424 9.89 3.08 13.48
CA LYS A 424 9.75 1.72 14.02
C LYS A 424 10.46 0.67 13.16
N ALA A 425 10.31 0.77 11.84
CA ALA A 425 10.88 -0.16 10.86
C ALA A 425 12.36 0.12 10.54
N ASN A 426 12.87 1.30 10.88
CA ASN A 426 14.21 1.75 10.51
C ASN A 426 14.48 1.58 9.00
N ALA A 427 13.48 1.93 8.18
CA ALA A 427 13.55 1.78 6.73
C ALA A 427 14.06 3.07 6.08
N PRO A 428 15.06 3.01 5.18
CA PRO A 428 15.64 4.20 4.56
C PRO A 428 14.80 4.80 3.43
N VAL A 429 13.83 4.06 2.90
CA VAL A 429 13.05 4.44 1.70
C VAL A 429 11.64 3.87 1.76
N ILE A 430 10.70 4.61 1.19
CA ILE A 430 9.30 4.21 1.06
C ILE A 430 8.97 4.12 -0.42
N TYR A 431 8.47 2.96 -0.85
CA TYR A 431 7.83 2.81 -2.14
C TYR A 431 6.38 3.29 -2.05
N LEU A 432 5.99 4.23 -2.91
CA LEU A 432 4.67 4.84 -2.93
C LEU A 432 3.84 4.30 -4.10
N SER A 433 2.88 3.42 -3.81
CA SER A 433 1.82 3.01 -4.74
C SER A 433 0.59 3.88 -4.48
N THR A 434 0.19 4.67 -5.48
CA THR A 434 -0.82 5.71 -5.29
C THR A 434 -1.49 6.12 -6.59
N ASP A 435 -2.73 6.58 -6.48
CA ASP A 435 -3.48 7.27 -7.51
C ASP A 435 -3.64 8.78 -7.21
N ALA A 436 -2.88 9.29 -6.25
CA ALA A 436 -2.88 10.68 -5.85
C ALA A 436 -2.31 11.60 -6.93
N ALA A 437 -2.83 12.83 -6.99
CA ALA A 437 -2.27 13.85 -7.88
C ALA A 437 -0.84 14.25 -7.46
N GLU A 438 -0.08 14.82 -8.39
CA GLU A 438 1.30 15.22 -8.13
C GLU A 438 1.40 16.21 -6.96
N SER A 439 0.47 17.16 -6.86
CA SER A 439 0.39 18.12 -5.75
C SER A 439 0.25 17.46 -4.38
N GLU A 440 -0.54 16.39 -4.28
CA GLU A 440 -0.70 15.62 -3.03
C GLU A 440 0.58 14.84 -2.71
N THR A 441 1.17 14.17 -3.69
CA THR A 441 2.41 13.40 -3.49
C THR A 441 3.61 14.30 -3.17
N GLY A 442 3.67 15.50 -3.76
CA GLY A 442 4.70 16.50 -3.49
C GLY A 442 4.60 17.05 -2.08
N LEU A 443 3.37 17.36 -1.61
CA LEU A 443 3.16 17.76 -0.23
C LEU A 443 3.55 16.63 0.74
N LEU A 444 3.11 15.39 0.48
CA LEU A 444 3.46 14.24 1.31
C LEU A 444 4.99 14.07 1.39
N GLN A 445 5.70 14.13 0.26
CA GLN A 445 7.16 14.05 0.21
C GLN A 445 7.85 15.12 1.07
N SER A 446 7.28 16.32 1.16
CA SER A 446 7.85 17.40 1.98
C SER A 446 7.63 17.22 3.49
N LEU A 447 6.62 16.45 3.89
CA LEU A 447 6.21 16.28 5.28
C LEU A 447 6.70 14.97 5.92
N VAL A 448 6.99 13.94 5.12
CA VAL A 448 7.56 12.67 5.62
C VAL A 448 9.06 12.87 5.91
N VAL A 449 9.34 13.24 7.16
CA VAL A 449 10.67 13.58 7.68
C VAL A 449 10.93 12.80 8.96
N LEU A 450 12.15 12.26 9.10
CA LEU A 450 12.61 11.58 10.30
C LEU A 450 13.93 12.20 10.77
N ASN A 451 13.99 12.65 12.03
CA ASN A 451 15.17 13.33 12.61
C ASN A 451 15.69 14.50 11.75
N GLY A 452 14.76 15.30 11.20
CA GLY A 452 15.08 16.45 10.34
C GLY A 452 15.57 16.09 8.93
N ARG A 453 15.52 14.81 8.53
CA ARG A 453 15.89 14.37 7.17
C ARG A 453 14.66 13.86 6.42
N PRO A 454 14.44 14.29 5.16
CA PRO A 454 13.35 13.76 4.36
C PRO A 454 13.59 12.28 4.06
N ILE A 455 12.55 11.47 4.16
CA ILE A 455 12.57 10.08 3.72
C ILE A 455 12.15 10.04 2.25
N PRO A 456 12.94 9.46 1.34
CA PRO A 456 12.57 9.38 -0.07
C PRO A 456 11.29 8.56 -0.28
N LEU A 457 10.31 9.16 -0.98
CA LEU A 457 9.12 8.47 -1.50
C LEU A 457 9.36 8.15 -2.97
N VAL A 458 9.61 6.87 -3.25
CA VAL A 458 9.89 6.38 -4.60
C VAL A 458 8.59 5.92 -5.25
N LYS A 459 8.17 6.62 -6.30
CA LYS A 459 7.13 6.15 -7.23
C LYS A 459 7.78 5.47 -8.43
N ARG A 460 7.03 4.64 -9.15
CA ARG A 460 7.51 4.15 -10.45
C ARG A 460 7.65 5.36 -11.39
N PRO A 461 8.82 5.57 -11.99
CA PRO A 461 9.02 6.69 -12.90
C PRO A 461 8.19 6.48 -14.17
N ALA A 462 7.91 7.58 -14.86
CA ALA A 462 7.44 7.49 -16.23
C ALA A 462 8.49 6.75 -17.08
N ARG A 463 8.02 5.99 -18.07
CA ARG A 463 8.88 5.19 -18.93
C ARG A 463 10.04 6.03 -19.49
N ASN A 464 11.24 5.50 -19.34
CA ASN A 464 12.44 6.05 -19.95
C ASN A 464 13.25 4.91 -20.61
N SER A 465 13.55 5.02 -21.91
CA SER A 465 14.30 4.00 -22.65
C SER A 465 15.72 3.74 -22.11
N ALA A 466 16.28 4.70 -21.37
CA ALA A 466 17.57 4.54 -20.69
C ALA A 466 17.46 3.60 -19.49
N GLU A 467 16.31 3.57 -18.82
CA GLU A 467 16.05 2.66 -17.72
C GLU A 467 15.84 1.23 -18.23
N LYS A 468 16.22 0.25 -17.42
CA LYS A 468 16.20 -1.18 -17.80
C LYS A 468 15.39 -2.07 -16.85
N TRP A 469 14.83 -1.49 -15.80
CA TRP A 469 14.06 -2.23 -14.82
C TRP A 469 12.76 -2.77 -15.43
N ASP A 470 12.09 -1.99 -16.28
CA ASP A 470 10.83 -2.30 -16.98
C ASP A 470 11.01 -2.97 -18.35
N ALA A 471 12.26 -3.17 -18.79
CA ALA A 471 12.57 -3.62 -20.15
C ALA A 471 11.95 -4.98 -20.52
N LEU A 472 11.61 -5.82 -19.53
CA LEU A 472 10.90 -7.08 -19.77
C LEU A 472 9.47 -6.81 -20.23
N LEU A 473 8.70 -5.97 -19.53
CA LEU A 473 7.34 -5.63 -19.92
C LEU A 473 7.33 -5.02 -21.33
N TYR A 474 8.27 -4.12 -21.59
CA TYR A 474 8.40 -3.50 -22.91
C TYR A 474 8.65 -4.48 -24.05
N ARG A 475 9.63 -5.39 -23.91
CA ARG A 475 9.96 -6.36 -24.97
C ARG A 475 8.79 -7.29 -25.28
N HIS A 476 7.89 -7.46 -24.32
CA HIS A 476 6.69 -8.27 -24.44
C HIS A 476 5.43 -7.46 -24.80
N HIS A 477 5.55 -6.15 -25.01
CA HIS A 477 4.46 -5.26 -25.43
C HIS A 477 3.27 -5.25 -24.46
N ILE A 478 3.58 -5.31 -23.17
CA ILE A 478 2.60 -5.32 -22.07
C ILE A 478 2.83 -4.16 -21.09
N GLU A 479 3.76 -3.26 -21.38
CA GLU A 479 3.96 -2.04 -20.62
C GLU A 479 2.78 -1.07 -20.80
N GLY A 480 2.43 -0.33 -19.74
CA GLY A 480 1.33 0.63 -19.79
C GLY A 480 -0.07 -0.01 -19.82
N ASP A 481 -0.17 -1.33 -19.87
CA ASP A 481 -1.43 -2.05 -19.61
C ASP A 481 -1.83 -1.85 -18.13
N PRO A 482 -2.97 -1.20 -17.83
CA PRO A 482 -3.34 -0.88 -16.45
C PRO A 482 -3.39 -2.09 -15.51
N GLN A 483 -3.70 -3.28 -16.02
CA GLN A 483 -3.76 -4.51 -15.23
C GLN A 483 -2.36 -4.98 -14.84
N VAL A 484 -1.42 -4.92 -15.79
CA VAL A 484 -0.01 -5.27 -15.58
C VAL A 484 0.64 -4.29 -14.61
N GLU A 485 0.41 -3.00 -14.81
CA GLU A 485 0.95 -1.91 -13.99
C GLU A 485 0.45 -2.00 -12.54
N ALA A 486 -0.84 -2.28 -12.34
CA ALA A 486 -1.41 -2.46 -11.01
C ALA A 486 -0.89 -3.74 -10.32
N MET A 487 -0.75 -4.85 -11.07
CA MET A 487 -0.19 -6.09 -10.52
C MET A 487 1.29 -5.94 -10.16
N LEU A 488 2.04 -5.16 -10.94
CA LEU A 488 3.42 -4.80 -10.63
C LEU A 488 3.51 -4.01 -9.31
N ASP A 489 2.68 -3.00 -9.13
CA ASP A 489 2.60 -2.24 -7.87
C ASP A 489 2.30 -3.15 -6.68
N LYS A 490 1.30 -4.04 -6.82
CA LYS A 490 0.98 -5.04 -5.79
C LYS A 490 2.16 -5.93 -5.47
N THR A 491 2.86 -6.40 -6.50
CA THR A 491 4.01 -7.30 -6.35
C THR A 491 5.12 -6.60 -5.58
N ILE A 492 5.44 -5.34 -5.91
CA ILE A 492 6.45 -4.56 -5.18
C ILE A 492 6.00 -4.35 -3.73
N CYS A 493 4.72 -4.01 -3.50
CA CYS A 493 4.19 -3.84 -2.14
C CYS A 493 4.24 -5.13 -1.32
N ALA A 494 3.87 -6.27 -1.93
CA ALA A 494 3.90 -7.58 -1.28
C ALA A 494 5.33 -8.01 -0.90
N MET A 495 6.35 -7.54 -1.61
CA MET A 495 7.76 -7.84 -1.34
C MET A 495 8.43 -6.90 -0.32
N SER A 496 7.74 -5.87 0.17
CA SER A 496 8.28 -4.93 1.16
C SER A 496 8.58 -5.56 2.52
N SER A 497 9.44 -4.94 3.33
CA SER A 497 9.68 -5.40 4.71
C SER A 497 8.52 -5.03 5.63
N VAL A 498 7.87 -3.89 5.37
CA VAL A 498 6.69 -3.41 6.10
C VAL A 498 5.73 -2.76 5.09
N PHE A 499 4.44 -2.98 5.27
CA PHE A 499 3.39 -2.42 4.41
C PHE A 499 2.42 -1.54 5.19
N ILE A 500 2.17 -0.34 4.68
CA ILE A 500 1.16 0.59 5.18
C ILE A 500 0.01 0.66 4.17
N GLY A 501 -1.18 0.28 4.61
CA GLY A 501 -2.36 0.11 3.75
C GLY A 501 -3.43 1.19 3.91
N ALA A 502 -4.17 1.50 2.84
CA ALA A 502 -5.38 2.32 2.94
C ALA A 502 -6.57 1.46 3.41
N SER A 503 -7.17 1.81 4.56
CA SER A 503 -8.32 1.09 5.14
C SER A 503 -9.55 1.12 4.22
N GLY A 504 -10.16 -0.04 4.00
CA GLY A 504 -11.34 -0.18 3.14
C GLY A 504 -11.06 -0.21 1.63
N SER A 505 -9.79 -0.28 1.22
CA SER A 505 -9.41 -0.51 -0.17
C SER A 505 -9.19 -2.00 -0.45
N THR A 506 -9.86 -2.55 -1.45
CA THR A 506 -9.66 -3.94 -1.90
C THR A 506 -8.24 -4.20 -2.41
N PHE A 507 -7.54 -3.17 -2.88
CA PHE A 507 -6.13 -3.25 -3.27
C PHE A 507 -5.22 -3.49 -2.05
N THR A 508 -5.49 -2.80 -0.94
CA THR A 508 -4.80 -3.01 0.35
C THR A 508 -5.03 -4.42 0.87
N GLU A 509 -6.30 -4.85 0.93
CA GLU A 509 -6.67 -6.17 1.48
C GLU A 509 -5.96 -7.31 0.74
N ASP A 510 -5.90 -7.20 -0.59
CA ASP A 510 -5.26 -8.21 -1.41
C ASP A 510 -3.74 -8.22 -1.23
N ILE A 511 -3.09 -7.06 -1.06
CA ILE A 511 -1.65 -7.02 -0.70
C ILE A 511 -1.41 -7.67 0.66
N LEU A 512 -2.20 -7.35 1.68
CA LEU A 512 -2.06 -7.95 3.01
C LEU A 512 -2.22 -9.48 2.95
N ARG A 513 -3.16 -9.98 2.15
CA ARG A 513 -3.32 -11.41 1.87
C ARG A 513 -2.07 -11.99 1.18
N LEU A 514 -1.62 -11.38 0.07
CA LEU A 514 -0.41 -11.82 -0.65
C LEU A 514 0.82 -11.87 0.25
N ARG A 515 0.99 -10.89 1.16
CA ARG A 515 2.09 -10.86 2.12
C ARG A 515 2.06 -12.04 3.09
N LYS A 516 0.88 -12.45 3.54
CA LYS A 516 0.72 -13.66 4.36
C LYS A 516 1.11 -14.90 3.55
N ASP A 517 0.59 -15.02 2.33
CA ASP A 517 0.86 -16.17 1.45
C ASP A 517 2.35 -16.27 1.09
N TRP A 518 3.01 -15.14 0.88
CA TRP A 518 4.42 -15.09 0.47
C TRP A 518 5.37 -15.13 1.67
N GLY A 519 4.85 -15.13 2.90
CA GLY A 519 5.63 -15.10 4.13
C GLY A 519 6.47 -13.83 4.27
N SER A 520 5.97 -12.70 3.74
CA SER A 520 6.57 -11.37 3.89
C SER A 520 5.81 -10.48 4.86
N ALA A 521 4.65 -10.92 5.36
CA ALA A 521 3.88 -10.20 6.35
C ALA A 521 4.70 -9.88 7.61
N SER A 522 4.58 -8.66 8.11
CA SER A 522 5.33 -8.15 9.25
C SER A 522 4.41 -7.78 10.40
N ILE A 523 4.90 -7.84 11.64
CA ILE A 523 4.17 -7.32 12.82
C ILE A 523 4.00 -5.79 12.79
N CYS A 524 4.66 -5.12 11.86
CA CYS A 524 4.53 -3.68 11.62
C CYS A 524 3.67 -3.35 10.40
N ASP A 525 3.11 -4.35 9.73
CA ASP A 525 2.08 -4.08 8.72
C ASP A 525 0.87 -3.48 9.42
N GLU A 526 0.40 -2.34 8.94
CA GLU A 526 -0.72 -1.62 9.54
C GLU A 526 -1.51 -0.84 8.49
N TYR A 527 -2.74 -0.45 8.84
CA TYR A 527 -3.44 0.56 8.07
C TYR A 527 -2.87 1.94 8.38
N LEU A 528 -2.94 2.85 7.41
CA LEU A 528 -2.54 4.24 7.59
C LEU A 528 -3.28 4.85 8.79
N CYS A 529 -2.52 5.34 9.76
CA CYS A 529 -3.02 5.90 11.02
C CYS A 529 -3.91 4.92 11.81
N GLU A 530 -3.52 3.64 11.89
CA GLU A 530 -4.26 2.64 12.65
C GLU A 530 -4.50 3.07 14.11
N GLY A 531 -5.76 3.03 14.53
CA GLY A 531 -6.19 3.44 15.87
C GLY A 531 -6.46 4.94 16.05
N GLU A 532 -6.34 5.75 15.00
CA GLU A 532 -6.61 7.19 15.02
C GLU A 532 -7.75 7.57 14.07
N GLU A 533 -8.50 8.62 14.39
CA GLU A 533 -9.50 9.19 13.49
C GLU A 533 -8.89 10.35 12.68
N PRO A 534 -9.37 10.64 11.46
CA PRO A 534 -8.99 11.83 10.74
C PRO A 534 -9.26 13.09 11.56
N ASN A 535 -8.26 13.94 11.74
CA ASN A 535 -8.37 15.14 12.56
C ASN A 535 -9.27 16.24 11.93
N VAL A 536 -9.57 16.11 10.64
CA VAL A 536 -10.54 16.94 9.91
C VAL A 536 -11.28 16.05 8.92
N VAL A 537 -12.61 16.12 8.94
CA VAL A 537 -13.50 15.47 7.98
C VAL A 537 -14.41 16.55 7.40
N ALA A 538 -14.48 16.62 6.07
CA ALA A 538 -15.38 17.56 5.39
C ALA A 538 -16.84 17.14 5.57
N GLU A 539 -17.74 18.12 5.63
CA GLU A 539 -19.18 17.87 5.61
C GLU A 539 -19.58 17.14 4.31
N ILE A 540 -20.57 16.25 4.41
CA ILE A 540 -21.13 15.55 3.25
C ILE A 540 -22.31 16.41 2.78
N GLU A 541 -22.30 16.80 1.51
CA GLU A 541 -23.44 17.43 0.85
C GLU A 541 -24.55 16.42 0.54
#